data_AF-A0A7J4G0L2-F1
#
_entry.id   AF-A0A7J4G0L2-F1
#
_cell.length_a   1.000
_cell.length_b   1.000
_cell.length_c   1.000
_cell.angle_alpha   90.00
_cell.angle_beta   90.00
_cell.angle_gamma   90.00
#
_symmetry.space_group_name_H-M   'P 1'
#
loop_
_entity.id
_entity.type
_entity.pdbx_description
1 polymer ?
#
loop_
_entity_poly.entity_id
_entity_poly.type
_entity_poly.pdbx_seq_one_letter_code
_entity_poly.pdbx_strand_id
1 'polypeptide(L)'
;MNYKTSVSLESNIDNKRRVISTQVKSNILSYINTGNKIYIFKALLRDAQNSKLDPITNITYLINHWFDVILKGRMDIPTDLLEINNILSDPNVVIDLNQKVIITTLTGEIPIYIYNTIDRVVVSNQRRYKKSVLLPPASVSEISSMGVLHNKNLLTDLNRAYDVTIRNIEYLSIQLINILRSRLEYIENKSQHPIYISFSGGIDSSLLLKIAYDNGLNVIPITVGLKKSKDIQSMKQSLKELNYKGEYHPIEVSKKDVLESIHELKNNIEVKNPVYLSIACVENLIMKNVRGKILIMGQGADELYGGYDKYRRLYDRYPEENLVDIALLYKGTILIEYIISELNDVTIAYPYLTYLGLLHSNTVPNIFKVSGREDRLRKWVIRRALKILGTSKELYMKRKRAIQYSTGIDKVVKAFISGKEAKY
;
A
#
# COMPACT_ATOMS: atom_id res chain seq x y z
N MET A 1 37.47 -13.62 -46.83
CA MET A 1 38.16 -14.41 -45.78
C MET A 1 38.16 -13.57 -44.52
N ASN A 2 37.18 -13.76 -43.63
CA ASN A 2 37.26 -14.69 -42.48
C ASN A 2 38.52 -14.48 -41.65
N TYR A 3 38.35 -14.00 -40.43
CA TYR A 3 38.64 -14.77 -39.20
C TYR A 3 37.96 -14.10 -38.00
N LYS A 4 37.04 -14.82 -37.34
CA LYS A 4 37.12 -15.16 -35.91
C LYS A 4 35.91 -15.99 -35.45
N THR A 5 36.16 -17.29 -35.41
CA THR A 5 35.92 -18.21 -34.29
C THR A 5 34.84 -17.85 -33.25
N SER A 6 33.85 -18.74 -33.22
CA SER A 6 32.88 -19.06 -32.18
C SER A 6 33.51 -19.59 -30.88
N VAL A 7 32.82 -19.41 -29.73
CA VAL A 7 32.21 -20.48 -28.89
C VAL A 7 31.92 -20.02 -27.42
N SER A 8 30.68 -20.34 -27.00
CA SER A 8 30.12 -20.76 -25.70
C SER A 8 29.97 -19.87 -24.44
N LEU A 9 28.72 -19.89 -23.98
CA LEU A 9 28.21 -19.98 -22.61
C LEU A 9 28.82 -21.13 -21.76
N GLU A 10 29.10 -20.87 -20.47
CA GLU A 10 28.76 -21.67 -19.25
C GLU A 10 29.60 -21.19 -18.05
N SER A 11 29.01 -20.52 -17.06
CA SER A 11 28.49 -21.03 -15.76
C SER A 11 29.55 -21.41 -14.72
N ASN A 12 29.62 -20.64 -13.62
CA ASN A 12 29.76 -21.17 -12.25
C ASN A 12 29.87 -20.05 -11.21
N ILE A 13 28.74 -19.60 -10.65
CA ILE A 13 28.64 -19.18 -9.23
C ILE A 13 27.24 -19.58 -8.72
N ASP A 14 27.21 -20.69 -7.99
CA ASP A 14 26.21 -21.18 -7.04
C ASP A 14 24.70 -21.19 -7.38
N ASN A 15 24.25 -22.42 -7.64
CA ASN A 15 22.89 -22.91 -7.89
C ASN A 15 21.87 -22.76 -6.73
N LYS A 16 21.85 -21.65 -5.98
CA LYS A 16 20.79 -21.40 -4.97
C LYS A 16 20.23 -19.97 -4.88
N ARG A 17 20.54 -19.06 -5.80
CA ARG A 17 20.14 -17.65 -5.67
C ARG A 17 19.39 -17.14 -6.90
N ARG A 18 18.06 -17.02 -6.78
CA ARG A 18 17.10 -16.59 -7.83
C ARG A 18 17.53 -15.26 -8.47
N VAL A 19 18.15 -15.35 -9.65
CA VAL A 19 18.33 -14.24 -10.58
C VAL A 19 16.99 -14.00 -11.28
N ILE A 20 16.37 -12.87 -10.97
CA ILE A 20 15.23 -12.34 -11.72
C ILE A 20 15.71 -11.99 -13.13
N SER A 21 15.64 -12.93 -14.07
CA SER A 21 15.81 -12.63 -15.51
C SER A 21 14.87 -13.43 -16.43
N THR A 22 14.10 -14.38 -15.91
CA THR A 22 13.16 -15.18 -16.72
C THR A 22 11.72 -15.15 -16.20
N GLN A 23 11.51 -15.21 -14.88
CA GLN A 23 10.16 -15.25 -14.27
C GLN A 23 9.40 -13.91 -14.36
N VAL A 24 10.10 -12.77 -14.27
CA VAL A 24 9.50 -11.44 -14.46
C VAL A 24 9.20 -11.18 -15.93
N LYS A 25 10.01 -11.73 -16.84
CA LYS A 25 9.72 -11.69 -18.29
C LYS A 25 8.45 -12.46 -18.61
N SER A 26 8.23 -13.64 -18.02
CA SER A 26 7.02 -14.43 -18.24
C SER A 26 5.78 -13.81 -17.59
N ASN A 27 5.90 -13.20 -16.40
CA ASN A 27 4.76 -12.54 -15.76
C ASN A 27 4.40 -11.23 -16.46
N ILE A 28 5.38 -10.41 -16.88
CA ILE A 28 5.17 -9.20 -17.68
C ILE A 28 4.59 -9.55 -19.06
N LEU A 29 5.12 -10.56 -19.76
CA LEU A 29 4.56 -11.02 -21.06
C LEU A 29 3.17 -11.65 -20.91
N SER A 30 2.88 -12.35 -19.80
CA SER A 30 1.53 -12.86 -19.53
C SER A 30 0.52 -11.75 -19.23
N TYR A 31 0.96 -10.67 -18.55
CA TYR A 31 0.15 -9.48 -18.31
C TYR A 31 -0.09 -8.69 -19.60
N ILE A 32 0.91 -8.63 -20.48
CA ILE A 32 0.82 -8.05 -21.83
C ILE A 32 -0.23 -8.77 -22.70
N ASN A 33 -0.53 -10.06 -22.46
CA ASN A 33 -1.47 -10.83 -23.27
C ASN A 33 -2.95 -10.69 -22.87
N THR A 34 -3.32 -9.89 -21.87
CA THR A 34 -4.74 -9.65 -21.53
C THR A 34 -5.30 -8.49 -22.37
N GLY A 35 -5.82 -8.83 -23.55
CA GLY A 35 -6.12 -7.95 -24.70
C GLY A 35 -6.95 -6.67 -24.51
N ASN A 36 -7.61 -6.45 -23.36
CA ASN A 36 -8.36 -5.21 -23.09
C ASN A 36 -7.52 -4.11 -22.42
N LYS A 37 -6.52 -4.47 -21.60
CA LYS A 37 -5.69 -3.51 -20.84
C LYS A 37 -4.67 -2.79 -21.71
N ILE A 38 -4.34 -3.41 -22.84
CA ILE A 38 -3.56 -2.83 -23.93
C ILE A 38 -4.25 -1.58 -24.50
N TYR A 39 -5.58 -1.53 -24.59
CA TYR A 39 -6.25 -0.50 -25.40
C TYR A 39 -6.23 0.87 -24.73
N ILE A 40 -6.47 0.94 -23.41
CA ILE A 40 -6.42 2.21 -22.67
C ILE A 40 -5.00 2.73 -22.65
N PHE A 41 -4.01 1.89 -22.27
CA PHE A 41 -2.63 2.36 -22.19
C PHE A 41 -2.00 2.62 -23.56
N LYS A 42 -2.35 1.84 -24.61
CA LYS A 42 -1.96 2.17 -25.99
C LYS A 42 -2.68 3.40 -26.51
N ALA A 43 -3.90 3.71 -26.11
CA ALA A 43 -4.58 4.96 -26.45
C ALA A 43 -3.90 6.15 -25.77
N LEU A 44 -3.60 6.04 -24.47
CA LEU A 44 -2.80 7.01 -23.71
C LEU A 44 -1.42 7.23 -24.35
N LEU A 45 -0.77 6.16 -24.80
CA LEU A 45 0.50 6.21 -25.54
C LEU A 45 0.33 6.73 -26.96
N ARG A 46 -0.77 6.46 -27.67
CA ARG A 46 -1.03 6.98 -29.01
C ARG A 46 -1.23 8.49 -28.96
N ASP A 47 -2.01 8.96 -27.99
CA ASP A 47 -2.24 10.39 -27.77
C ASP A 47 -0.96 11.09 -27.29
N ALA A 48 -0.13 10.41 -26.50
CA ALA A 48 1.20 10.88 -26.13
C ALA A 48 2.19 10.93 -27.32
N GLN A 49 2.18 9.91 -28.18
CA GLN A 49 3.09 9.82 -29.34
C GLN A 49 2.67 10.77 -30.48
N ASN A 50 1.39 11.11 -30.57
CA ASN A 50 0.87 12.05 -31.56
C ASN A 50 1.02 13.52 -31.13
N SER A 51 1.40 13.79 -29.89
CA SER A 51 1.71 15.13 -29.42
C SER A 51 3.20 15.44 -29.61
N LYS A 52 3.57 16.70 -29.85
CA LYS A 52 4.99 17.13 -29.93
C LYS A 52 5.70 17.14 -28.57
N LEU A 53 5.06 16.65 -27.50
CA LEU A 53 5.58 16.65 -26.14
C LEU A 53 6.23 15.29 -25.83
N ASP A 54 7.19 15.27 -24.91
CA ASP A 54 7.82 14.02 -24.49
C ASP A 54 6.81 13.09 -23.77
N PRO A 55 7.01 11.76 -23.78
CA PRO A 55 6.07 10.80 -23.18
C PRO A 55 5.78 11.03 -21.70
N ILE A 56 6.74 11.55 -20.92
CA ILE A 56 6.58 11.83 -19.49
C ILE A 56 5.63 13.01 -19.30
N THR A 57 5.80 14.07 -20.09
CA THR A 57 4.92 15.25 -20.10
C THR A 57 3.49 14.88 -20.49
N ASN A 58 3.29 13.98 -21.45
CA ASN A 58 1.95 13.54 -21.86
C ASN A 58 1.22 12.72 -20.79
N ILE A 59 1.89 11.74 -20.17
CA ILE A 59 1.30 10.94 -19.08
C ILE A 59 0.92 11.86 -17.93
N THR A 60 1.80 12.81 -17.57
CA THR A 60 1.53 13.78 -16.51
C THR A 60 0.35 14.70 -16.88
N TYR A 61 0.32 15.22 -18.10
CA TYR A 61 -0.75 16.11 -18.57
C TYR A 61 -2.10 15.41 -18.52
N LEU A 62 -2.16 14.15 -18.94
CA LEU A 62 -3.39 13.39 -18.95
C LEU A 62 -3.86 13.09 -17.52
N ILE A 63 -2.97 12.66 -16.63
CA ILE A 63 -3.25 12.50 -15.20
C ILE A 63 -3.79 13.82 -14.61
N ASN A 64 -3.17 14.96 -14.92
CA ASN A 64 -3.58 16.28 -14.46
C ASN A 64 -4.91 16.76 -15.09
N HIS A 65 -5.19 16.42 -16.35
CA HIS A 65 -6.46 16.74 -17.00
C HIS A 65 -7.63 16.02 -16.32
N TRP A 66 -7.45 14.74 -16.02
CA TRP A 66 -8.44 13.98 -15.26
C TRP A 66 -8.57 14.46 -13.82
N PHE A 67 -7.48 14.92 -13.21
CA PHE A 67 -7.49 15.58 -11.90
C PHE A 67 -8.41 16.80 -11.89
N ASP A 68 -8.31 17.68 -12.89
CA ASP A 68 -9.19 18.84 -13.04
C ASP A 68 -10.66 18.44 -13.20
N VAL A 69 -10.95 17.33 -13.89
CA VAL A 69 -12.33 16.82 -14.07
C VAL A 69 -12.94 16.34 -12.75
N ILE A 70 -12.19 15.64 -11.91
CA ILE A 70 -12.65 15.14 -10.59
C ILE A 70 -12.82 16.30 -9.59
N LEU A 71 -11.92 17.29 -9.64
CA LEU A 71 -11.93 18.45 -8.74
C LEU A 71 -13.04 19.46 -9.04
N LYS A 72 -13.53 19.52 -10.27
CA LYS A 72 -14.68 20.37 -10.66
C LYS A 72 -16.04 19.91 -10.12
N GLY A 73 -16.07 18.97 -9.16
CA GLY A 73 -17.26 18.72 -8.33
C GLY A 73 -18.26 17.73 -8.91
N ARG A 74 -17.86 16.86 -9.85
CA ARG A 74 -18.75 15.77 -10.30
C ARG A 74 -18.96 14.78 -9.17
N MET A 75 -20.23 14.42 -8.90
CA MET A 75 -20.54 13.51 -7.81
C MET A 75 -19.93 12.12 -8.01
N ASP A 76 -19.94 11.65 -9.25
CA ASP A 76 -19.46 10.34 -9.64
C ASP A 76 -18.04 10.42 -10.22
N ILE A 77 -17.19 9.51 -9.76
CA ILE A 77 -15.90 9.26 -10.38
C ILE A 77 -16.18 8.40 -11.62
N PRO A 78 -15.85 8.86 -12.85
CA PRO A 78 -16.06 8.08 -14.06
C PRO A 78 -15.46 6.67 -13.95
N THR A 79 -16.14 5.66 -14.49
CA THR A 79 -15.69 4.26 -14.45
C THR A 79 -14.28 4.09 -15.03
N ASP A 80 -13.97 4.76 -16.13
CA ASP A 80 -12.64 4.73 -16.76
C ASP A 80 -11.54 5.19 -15.80
N LEU A 81 -11.84 6.18 -14.93
CA LEU A 81 -10.88 6.66 -13.93
C LEU A 81 -10.68 5.68 -12.78
N LEU A 82 -11.75 4.99 -12.38
CA LEU A 82 -11.64 3.90 -11.40
C LEU A 82 -10.78 2.76 -11.96
N GLU A 83 -10.95 2.41 -13.23
CA GLU A 83 -10.13 1.39 -13.91
C GLU A 83 -8.66 1.80 -13.99
N ILE A 84 -8.36 3.03 -14.45
CA ILE A 84 -6.99 3.56 -14.50
C ILE A 84 -6.35 3.56 -13.11
N ASN A 85 -7.07 4.05 -12.08
CA ASN A 85 -6.59 4.03 -10.69
C ASN A 85 -6.22 2.63 -10.22
N ASN A 86 -7.06 1.65 -10.55
CA ASN A 86 -6.85 0.27 -10.18
C ASN A 86 -5.62 -0.35 -10.87
N ILE A 87 -5.41 -0.04 -12.14
CA ILE A 87 -4.23 -0.47 -12.92
C ILE A 87 -2.95 0.17 -12.36
N LEU A 88 -2.95 1.48 -12.13
CA LEU A 88 -1.76 2.20 -11.63
C LEU A 88 -1.38 1.85 -10.19
N SER A 89 -2.32 1.29 -9.43
CA SER A 89 -2.11 0.81 -8.07
C SER A 89 -1.89 -0.71 -8.02
N ASP A 90 -1.77 -1.42 -9.16
CA ASP A 90 -1.44 -2.85 -9.16
C ASP A 90 0.04 -3.05 -8.80
N PRO A 91 0.38 -3.79 -7.74
CA PRO A 91 1.77 -4.02 -7.37
C PRO A 91 2.56 -4.66 -8.52
N ASN A 92 1.93 -5.51 -9.33
CA ASN A 92 2.61 -6.26 -10.39
C ASN A 92 2.97 -5.42 -11.64
N VAL A 93 2.66 -4.13 -11.67
CA VAL A 93 2.86 -3.27 -12.84
C VAL A 93 4.13 -2.43 -12.68
N VAL A 94 5.20 -2.86 -13.36
CA VAL A 94 6.37 -2.02 -13.69
C VAL A 94 6.36 -1.81 -15.20
N ILE A 95 6.20 -0.55 -15.63
CA ILE A 95 6.13 -0.22 -17.06
C ILE A 95 7.51 0.21 -17.51
N ASP A 96 8.13 -0.64 -18.33
CA ASP A 96 9.36 -0.33 -19.04
C ASP A 96 9.02 0.10 -20.47
N LEU A 97 9.08 1.42 -20.74
CA LEU A 97 8.94 1.94 -22.10
C LEU A 97 10.33 1.95 -22.75
N ASN A 98 10.58 0.98 -23.62
CA ASN A 98 11.79 0.88 -24.46
C ASN A 98 13.13 0.72 -23.70
N GLN A 99 13.15 0.10 -22.51
CA GLN A 99 14.35 -0.09 -21.67
C GLN A 99 14.98 1.20 -21.13
N LYS A 100 14.26 2.32 -21.24
CA LYS A 100 14.77 3.65 -20.88
C LYS A 100 13.87 4.40 -19.92
N VAL A 101 12.62 4.00 -19.71
CA VAL A 101 11.73 4.69 -18.78
C VAL A 101 11.15 3.70 -17.80
N ILE A 102 11.38 3.93 -16.51
CA ILE A 102 10.77 3.19 -15.41
C ILE A 102 9.67 4.02 -14.79
N ILE A 103 8.49 3.43 -14.68
CA ILE A 103 7.40 3.97 -13.88
C ILE A 103 7.30 3.15 -12.59
N THR A 104 7.50 3.78 -11.43
CA THR A 104 7.21 3.16 -10.14
C THR A 104 5.73 3.28 -9.83
N THR A 105 5.17 2.25 -9.17
CA THR A 105 3.78 2.29 -8.72
C THR A 105 3.57 3.50 -7.80
N LEU A 106 2.35 4.04 -7.80
CA LEU A 106 2.03 5.25 -7.05
C LEU A 106 2.24 5.11 -5.54
N THR A 107 2.12 3.88 -5.06
CA THR A 107 2.24 3.51 -3.65
C THR A 107 3.61 2.94 -3.30
N GLY A 108 4.50 2.75 -4.27
CA GLY A 108 5.81 2.13 -4.03
C GLY A 108 5.71 0.73 -3.41
N GLU A 109 4.57 0.05 -3.53
CA GLU A 109 4.32 -1.30 -3.04
C GLU A 109 5.44 -2.26 -3.43
N ILE A 110 5.91 -2.17 -4.68
CA ILE A 110 7.11 -2.85 -5.13
C ILE A 110 8.27 -1.84 -5.14
N PRO A 111 9.26 -1.99 -4.26
CA PRO A 111 10.37 -1.06 -4.20
C PRO A 111 11.31 -1.28 -5.37
N ILE A 112 11.52 -0.26 -6.20
CA ILE A 112 12.42 -0.35 -7.34
C ILE A 112 13.77 0.27 -7.00
N TYR A 113 14.80 -0.56 -6.97
CA TYR A 113 16.18 -0.16 -6.77
C TYR A 113 16.91 -0.09 -8.11
N ILE A 114 17.66 0.99 -8.29
CA ILE A 114 18.58 1.18 -9.40
C ILE A 114 20.02 1.14 -8.89
N TYR A 115 20.89 0.45 -9.63
CA TYR A 115 22.32 0.48 -9.41
C TYR A 115 23.05 0.64 -10.73
N ASN A 116 23.92 1.66 -10.81
CA ASN A 116 24.72 1.93 -11.99
C ASN A 116 26.10 1.32 -11.81
N THR A 117 26.55 0.58 -12.83
CA THR A 117 27.96 0.26 -13.03
C THR A 117 28.52 1.11 -14.17
N ILE A 118 29.80 0.92 -14.52
CA ILE A 118 30.46 1.66 -15.59
C ILE A 118 29.84 1.35 -16.97
N ASP A 119 29.22 0.17 -17.12
CA ASP A 119 28.80 -0.43 -18.38
C ASP A 119 27.29 -0.76 -18.46
N ARG A 120 26.56 -0.73 -17.34
CA ARG A 120 25.13 -1.11 -17.31
C ARG A 120 24.38 -0.47 -16.14
N VAL A 121 23.06 -0.45 -16.27
CA VAL A 121 22.13 -0.14 -15.19
C VAL A 121 21.40 -1.41 -14.77
N VAL A 122 21.39 -1.68 -13.47
CA VAL A 122 20.67 -2.80 -12.87
C VAL A 122 19.43 -2.28 -12.17
N VAL A 123 18.28 -2.81 -12.54
CA VAL A 123 16.97 -2.55 -11.93
C VAL A 123 16.54 -3.79 -11.16
N SER A 124 16.10 -3.63 -9.92
CA SER A 124 15.76 -4.76 -9.05
C SER A 124 14.68 -4.36 -8.05
N ASN A 125 13.79 -5.28 -7.71
CA ASN A 125 12.82 -5.12 -6.63
C ASN A 125 13.41 -5.38 -5.22
N GLN A 126 14.71 -5.67 -5.16
CA GLN A 126 15.48 -5.87 -3.93
C GLN A 126 16.76 -5.03 -3.95
N ARG A 127 17.19 -4.56 -2.78
CA ARG A 127 18.45 -3.84 -2.62
C ARG A 127 19.65 -4.78 -2.75
N ARG A 128 20.00 -5.13 -3.98
CA ARG A 128 21.10 -6.07 -4.30
C ARG A 128 22.48 -5.52 -4.00
N TYR A 129 22.66 -4.20 -4.09
CA TYR A 129 23.95 -3.56 -3.86
C TYR A 129 23.81 -2.48 -2.78
N LYS A 130 24.83 -2.34 -1.93
CA LYS A 130 24.83 -1.33 -0.86
C LYS A 130 24.62 0.10 -1.40
N LYS A 131 25.15 0.37 -2.60
CA LYS A 131 25.03 1.65 -3.32
C LYS A 131 23.78 1.76 -4.20
N SER A 132 22.88 0.78 -4.19
CA SER A 132 21.60 0.90 -4.91
C SER A 132 20.79 2.07 -4.39
N VAL A 133 20.21 2.84 -5.31
CA VAL A 133 19.30 3.96 -5.05
C VAL A 133 17.88 3.46 -5.18
N LEU A 134 17.06 3.68 -4.15
CA LEU A 134 15.62 3.43 -4.22
C LEU A 134 14.96 4.55 -5.04
N LEU A 135 14.25 4.17 -6.11
CA LEU A 135 13.41 5.10 -6.83
C LEU A 135 12.23 5.54 -5.96
N PRO A 136 11.87 6.84 -5.98
CA PRO A 136 10.70 7.29 -5.25
C PRO A 136 9.43 6.64 -5.79
N PRO A 137 8.42 6.40 -4.93
CA PRO A 137 7.09 5.99 -5.40
C PRO A 137 6.49 7.06 -6.31
N ALA A 138 5.51 6.66 -7.12
CA ALA A 138 4.81 7.54 -8.03
C ALA A 138 5.77 8.34 -8.93
N SER A 139 6.83 7.73 -9.45
CA SER A 139 7.81 8.45 -10.26
C SER A 139 7.99 7.83 -11.63
N VAL A 140 8.20 8.72 -12.60
CA VAL A 140 8.63 8.36 -13.94
C VAL A 140 10.11 8.72 -14.05
N SER A 141 10.94 7.71 -14.22
CA SER A 141 12.39 7.82 -14.26
C SER A 141 12.91 7.47 -15.64
N GLU A 142 13.53 8.42 -16.33
CA GLU A 142 14.31 8.12 -17.53
C GLU A 142 15.70 7.63 -17.15
N ILE A 143 16.19 6.60 -17.83
CA ILE A 143 17.42 5.87 -17.57
C ILE A 143 18.25 5.79 -18.83
N SER A 144 19.55 5.99 -18.65
CA SER A 144 20.59 5.75 -19.65
C SER A 144 21.68 4.84 -19.10
N SER A 145 22.67 4.52 -19.93
CA SER A 145 23.91 3.84 -19.49
C SER A 145 24.66 4.58 -18.38
N MET A 146 24.41 5.88 -18.18
CA MET A 146 25.01 6.68 -17.11
C MET A 146 24.17 6.71 -15.82
N GLY A 147 22.95 6.16 -15.84
CA GLY A 147 22.03 6.15 -14.71
C GLY A 147 20.71 6.85 -14.96
N VAL A 148 20.05 7.30 -13.87
CA VAL A 148 18.80 8.06 -13.94
C VAL A 148 19.10 9.45 -14.49
N LEU A 149 18.59 9.73 -15.69
CA LEU A 149 18.73 11.02 -16.37
C LEU A 149 17.72 12.04 -15.86
N HIS A 150 16.48 11.59 -15.66
CA HIS A 150 15.38 12.43 -15.21
C HIS A 150 14.50 11.63 -14.25
N ASN A 151 14.03 12.25 -13.17
CA ASN A 151 13.02 11.68 -12.29
C ASN A 151 11.94 12.73 -12.08
N LYS A 152 10.72 12.43 -12.54
CA LYS A 152 9.54 13.25 -12.27
C LYS A 152 8.66 12.52 -11.28
N ASN A 153 8.40 13.15 -10.14
CA ASN A 153 7.43 12.66 -9.19
C ASN A 153 6.03 13.08 -9.65
N LEU A 154 5.14 12.12 -9.88
CA LEU A 154 3.75 12.34 -10.32
C LEU A 154 2.88 12.98 -9.22
N LEU A 155 3.37 13.07 -7.99
CA LEU A 155 2.66 13.67 -6.85
C LEU A 155 3.04 15.13 -6.59
N THR A 156 4.09 15.69 -7.23
CA THR A 156 4.51 17.08 -6.97
C THR A 156 3.46 18.10 -7.39
N ASP A 157 2.61 17.76 -8.36
CA ASP A 157 1.51 18.62 -8.84
C ASP A 157 0.26 18.56 -7.93
N LEU A 158 0.23 17.67 -6.92
CA LEU A 158 -0.90 17.52 -5.99
C LEU A 158 -0.97 18.59 -4.91
N ASN A 159 0.09 19.38 -4.72
CA ASN A 159 0.15 20.47 -3.75
C ASN A 159 -0.60 21.74 -4.18
N ARG A 160 -1.35 21.70 -5.29
CA ARG A 160 -2.27 22.79 -5.61
C ARG A 160 -3.38 22.82 -4.57
N ALA A 161 -3.36 23.84 -3.71
CA ALA A 161 -4.48 24.19 -2.86
C ALA A 161 -5.64 24.58 -3.79
N TYR A 162 -6.56 23.66 -4.02
CA TYR A 162 -7.78 23.98 -4.74
C TYR A 162 -8.70 24.70 -3.77
N ASP A 163 -9.31 25.77 -4.28
CA ASP A 163 -10.35 26.51 -3.57
C ASP A 163 -11.62 25.64 -3.57
N VAL A 164 -11.60 24.60 -2.74
CA VAL A 164 -12.69 23.63 -2.66
C VAL A 164 -13.82 24.33 -1.90
N THR A 165 -14.73 24.91 -2.66
CA THR A 165 -16.06 25.30 -2.18
C THR A 165 -16.56 24.19 -1.26
N ILE A 166 -16.82 24.54 0.00
CA ILE A 166 -16.98 23.60 1.13
C ILE A 166 -17.84 22.39 0.71
N ARG A 167 -17.19 21.27 0.42
CA ARG A 167 -17.85 19.99 0.12
C ARG A 167 -18.39 19.43 1.43
N ASN A 168 -19.69 19.09 1.49
CA ASN A 168 -20.29 18.43 2.65
C ASN A 168 -19.55 17.11 2.96
N ILE A 169 -19.27 16.84 4.23
CA ILE A 169 -18.61 15.61 4.69
C ILE A 169 -19.32 14.34 4.20
N GLU A 170 -20.65 14.36 4.05
CA GLU A 170 -21.41 13.22 3.52
C GLU A 170 -20.98 12.87 2.10
N TYR A 171 -20.85 13.89 1.26
CA TYR A 171 -20.42 13.73 -0.12
C TYR A 171 -19.01 13.13 -0.22
N LEU A 172 -18.04 13.70 0.51
CA LEU A 172 -16.67 13.19 0.57
C LEU A 172 -16.63 11.75 1.10
N SER A 173 -17.50 11.41 2.06
CA SER A 173 -17.59 10.05 2.60
C SER A 173 -18.11 9.04 1.57
N ILE A 174 -19.08 9.43 0.75
CA ILE A 174 -19.59 8.60 -0.36
C ILE A 174 -18.49 8.41 -1.43
N GLN A 175 -17.75 9.46 -1.77
CA GLN A 175 -16.62 9.35 -2.68
C GLN A 175 -15.57 8.35 -2.17
N LEU A 176 -15.21 8.43 -0.89
CA LEU A 176 -14.31 7.47 -0.26
C LEU A 176 -14.84 6.03 -0.36
N ILE A 177 -16.13 5.82 -0.07
CA ILE A 177 -16.77 4.49 -0.19
C ILE A 177 -16.63 3.96 -1.62
N ASN A 178 -16.91 4.77 -2.63
CA ASN A 178 -16.84 4.37 -4.04
C ASN A 178 -15.41 4.04 -4.49
N ILE A 179 -14.42 4.83 -4.07
CA ILE A 179 -12.99 4.58 -4.35
C ILE A 179 -12.56 3.24 -3.74
N LEU A 180 -12.88 3.03 -2.46
CA LEU A 180 -12.51 1.81 -1.75
C LEU A 180 -13.24 0.59 -2.32
N ARG A 181 -14.54 0.70 -2.62
CA ARG A 181 -15.34 -0.38 -3.23
C ARG A 181 -14.71 -0.83 -4.54
N SER A 182 -14.49 0.11 -5.48
CA SER A 182 -13.91 -0.22 -6.78
C SER A 182 -12.54 -0.89 -6.64
N ARG A 183 -11.73 -0.42 -5.67
CA ARG A 183 -10.43 -1.01 -5.42
C ARG A 183 -10.54 -2.43 -4.85
N LEU A 184 -11.45 -2.67 -3.91
CA LEU A 184 -11.68 -3.99 -3.33
C LEU A 184 -12.21 -4.98 -4.38
N GLU A 185 -13.17 -4.58 -5.20
CA GLU A 185 -13.67 -5.37 -6.34
C GLU A 185 -12.55 -5.74 -7.32
N TYR A 186 -11.67 -4.78 -7.64
CA TYR A 186 -10.54 -5.04 -8.53
C TYR A 186 -9.54 -6.05 -7.96
N ILE A 187 -9.31 -6.01 -6.64
CA ILE A 187 -8.43 -6.98 -5.96
C ILE A 187 -9.09 -8.37 -5.96
N GLU A 188 -10.39 -8.44 -5.67
CA GLU A 188 -11.17 -9.69 -5.62
C GLU A 188 -11.24 -10.40 -6.97
N ASN A 189 -11.50 -9.66 -8.04
CA ASN A 189 -11.54 -10.20 -9.41
C ASN A 189 -10.21 -10.83 -9.88
N LYS A 190 -9.10 -10.58 -9.18
CA LYS A 190 -7.79 -11.19 -9.48
C LYS A 190 -7.48 -12.43 -8.66
N SER A 191 -8.27 -12.70 -7.63
CA SER A 191 -8.05 -13.81 -6.73
C SER A 191 -8.94 -14.98 -7.12
N GLN A 192 -8.37 -16.18 -7.17
CA GLN A 192 -9.13 -17.44 -7.25
C GLN A 192 -9.47 -18.01 -5.86
N HIS A 193 -9.05 -17.30 -4.80
CA HIS A 193 -9.18 -17.69 -3.41
C HIS A 193 -9.75 -16.53 -2.58
N PRO A 194 -10.33 -16.79 -1.39
CA PRO A 194 -10.72 -15.73 -0.48
C PRO A 194 -9.57 -14.76 -0.21
N ILE A 195 -9.87 -13.46 -0.19
CA ILE A 195 -8.90 -12.43 0.17
C ILE A 195 -8.93 -12.22 1.67
N TYR A 196 -7.76 -12.07 2.28
CA TYR A 196 -7.66 -11.80 3.70
C TYR A 196 -7.63 -10.29 3.96
N ILE A 197 -8.28 -9.83 5.03
CA ILE A 197 -8.18 -8.44 5.51
C ILE A 197 -7.55 -8.45 6.89
N SER A 198 -6.41 -7.77 7.06
CA SER A 198 -5.83 -7.52 8.38
C SER A 198 -6.79 -6.68 9.22
N PHE A 199 -7.35 -7.27 10.29
CA PHE A 199 -8.51 -6.73 10.99
C PHE A 199 -8.30 -6.64 12.51
N SER A 200 -7.89 -5.47 12.99
CA SER A 200 -7.80 -5.15 14.43
C SER A 200 -9.12 -4.67 15.06
N GLY A 201 -10.20 -4.58 14.29
CA GLY A 201 -11.46 -3.97 14.72
C GLY A 201 -11.39 -2.45 14.89
N GLY A 202 -10.41 -1.79 14.28
CA GLY A 202 -10.37 -0.33 14.14
C GLY A 202 -11.33 0.17 13.07
N ILE A 203 -11.62 1.48 13.06
CA ILE A 203 -12.55 2.07 12.06
C ILE A 203 -12.04 1.94 10.62
N ASP A 204 -10.72 1.83 10.44
CA ASP A 204 -10.08 1.72 9.12
C ASP A 204 -10.37 0.35 8.48
N SER A 205 -9.96 -0.72 9.15
CA SER A 205 -10.24 -2.09 8.70
C SER A 205 -11.73 -2.44 8.74
N SER A 206 -12.51 -1.80 9.64
CA SER A 206 -13.98 -1.93 9.65
C SER A 206 -14.65 -1.31 8.43
N LEU A 207 -14.15 -0.17 7.93
CA LEU A 207 -14.68 0.42 6.71
C LEU A 207 -14.41 -0.50 5.51
N LEU A 208 -13.18 -1.01 5.38
CA LEU A 208 -12.82 -1.96 4.32
C LEU A 208 -13.67 -3.23 4.38
N LEU A 209 -13.79 -3.83 5.57
CA LEU A 209 -14.57 -5.06 5.75
C LEU A 209 -16.07 -4.82 5.46
N LYS A 210 -16.64 -3.70 5.93
CA LYS A 210 -18.06 -3.39 5.68
C LYS A 210 -18.34 -3.22 4.19
N ILE A 211 -17.51 -2.45 3.49
CA ILE A 211 -17.65 -2.26 2.04
C ILE A 211 -17.54 -3.60 1.33
N ALA A 212 -16.51 -4.40 1.63
CA ALA A 212 -16.34 -5.69 0.98
C ALA A 212 -17.53 -6.65 1.25
N TYR A 213 -17.98 -6.73 2.50
CA TYR A 213 -19.07 -7.61 2.90
C TYR A 213 -20.42 -7.22 2.28
N ASP A 214 -20.75 -5.93 2.29
CA ASP A 214 -22.01 -5.42 1.71
C ASP A 214 -22.09 -5.63 0.19
N ASN A 215 -20.94 -5.67 -0.49
CA ASN A 215 -20.85 -5.90 -1.93
C ASN A 215 -20.61 -7.38 -2.28
N GLY A 216 -20.76 -8.31 -1.31
CA GLY A 216 -20.68 -9.74 -1.56
C GLY A 216 -19.28 -10.26 -1.89
N LEU A 217 -18.22 -9.51 -1.58
CA LEU A 217 -16.86 -9.93 -1.86
C LEU A 217 -16.42 -11.05 -0.92
N ASN A 218 -15.66 -12.02 -1.45
CA ASN A 218 -15.14 -13.15 -0.68
C ASN A 218 -13.94 -12.75 0.18
N VAL A 219 -14.22 -12.12 1.33
CA VAL A 219 -13.20 -11.60 2.25
C VAL A 219 -13.26 -12.26 3.63
N ILE A 220 -12.09 -12.62 4.14
CA ILE A 220 -11.90 -13.22 5.48
C ILE A 220 -11.08 -12.25 6.35
N PRO A 221 -11.68 -11.60 7.36
CA PRO A 221 -10.91 -10.82 8.32
C PRO A 221 -10.03 -11.73 9.18
N ILE A 222 -8.77 -11.35 9.35
CA ILE A 222 -7.76 -12.09 10.12
C ILE A 222 -7.06 -11.16 11.11
N THR A 223 -6.75 -11.68 12.29
CA THR A 223 -5.90 -11.00 13.27
C THR A 223 -5.04 -12.01 14.02
N VAL A 224 -3.93 -11.54 14.59
CA VAL A 224 -3.07 -12.35 15.46
C VAL A 224 -2.93 -11.67 16.82
N GLY A 225 -2.76 -12.46 17.86
CA GLY A 225 -2.34 -11.93 19.15
C GLY A 225 -2.08 -13.04 20.15
N LEU A 226 -1.43 -12.69 21.26
CA LEU A 226 -1.30 -13.63 22.37
C LEU A 226 -2.69 -14.04 22.89
N LYS A 227 -2.76 -15.18 23.57
CA LYS A 227 -3.99 -15.66 24.23
C LYS A 227 -4.64 -14.53 25.05
N LYS A 228 -5.95 -14.32 24.85
CA LYS A 228 -6.73 -13.22 25.46
C LYS A 228 -6.24 -11.79 25.09
N SER A 229 -5.59 -11.61 23.96
CA SER A 229 -5.18 -10.27 23.49
C SER A 229 -6.37 -9.35 23.28
N LYS A 230 -6.13 -8.03 23.44
CA LYS A 230 -7.16 -7.02 23.24
C LYS A 230 -7.57 -6.92 21.77
N ASP A 231 -6.69 -7.26 20.83
CA ASP A 231 -7.03 -7.23 19.40
C ASP A 231 -7.98 -8.34 18.99
N ILE A 232 -7.81 -9.57 19.48
CA ILE A 232 -8.78 -10.65 19.23
C ILE A 232 -10.15 -10.29 19.83
N GLN A 233 -10.19 -9.68 21.02
CA GLN A 233 -11.44 -9.21 21.62
C GLN A 233 -12.06 -8.06 20.81
N SER A 234 -11.23 -7.11 20.37
CA SER A 234 -11.65 -5.97 19.54
C SER A 234 -12.21 -6.42 18.20
N MET A 235 -11.57 -7.41 17.54
CA MET A 235 -12.08 -8.04 16.33
C MET A 235 -13.48 -8.60 16.58
N LYS A 236 -13.65 -9.49 17.56
CA LYS A 236 -14.94 -10.13 17.85
C LYS A 236 -16.05 -9.11 18.12
N GLN A 237 -15.74 -8.07 18.91
CA GLN A 237 -16.68 -7.00 19.20
C GLN A 237 -17.07 -6.23 17.93
N SER A 238 -16.09 -5.83 17.12
CA SER A 238 -16.35 -5.05 15.91
C SER A 238 -17.06 -5.87 14.81
N LEU A 239 -16.82 -7.18 14.71
CA LEU A 239 -17.59 -8.06 13.82
C LEU A 239 -19.06 -8.12 14.23
N LYS A 240 -19.36 -8.16 15.53
CA LYS A 240 -20.74 -8.06 16.04
C LYS A 240 -21.37 -6.70 15.71
N GLU A 241 -20.64 -5.61 15.92
CA GLU A 241 -21.08 -4.24 15.59
C GLU A 241 -21.29 -4.00 14.10
N LEU A 242 -20.64 -4.79 13.24
CA LEU A 242 -20.79 -4.81 11.78
C LEU A 242 -21.91 -5.74 11.29
N ASN A 243 -22.51 -6.54 12.17
CA ASN A 243 -23.39 -7.65 11.81
C ASN A 243 -22.74 -8.63 10.80
N TYR A 244 -21.42 -8.83 10.90
CA TYR A 244 -20.69 -9.73 10.01
C TYR A 244 -20.98 -11.19 10.36
N LYS A 245 -21.48 -11.96 9.38
CA LYS A 245 -21.83 -13.39 9.53
C LYS A 245 -20.90 -14.34 8.78
N GLY A 246 -19.85 -13.82 8.15
CA GLY A 246 -18.87 -14.61 7.41
C GLY A 246 -17.85 -15.30 8.31
N GLU A 247 -16.95 -16.05 7.68
CA GLU A 247 -15.79 -16.67 8.33
C GLU A 247 -14.78 -15.60 8.79
N TYR A 248 -14.17 -15.79 9.95
CA TYR A 248 -13.11 -14.90 10.44
C TYR A 248 -12.05 -15.67 11.23
N HIS A 249 -10.79 -15.21 11.19
CA HIS A 249 -9.63 -15.93 11.72
C HIS A 249 -8.95 -15.17 12.88
N PRO A 250 -9.32 -15.46 14.14
CA PRO A 250 -8.63 -14.95 15.32
C PRO A 250 -7.50 -15.89 15.72
N ILE A 251 -6.29 -15.64 15.23
CA ILE A 251 -5.13 -16.51 15.46
C ILE A 251 -4.51 -16.21 16.83
N GLU A 252 -4.64 -17.15 17.77
CA GLU A 252 -3.91 -17.11 19.03
C GLU A 252 -2.48 -17.66 18.85
N VAL A 253 -1.48 -16.83 19.14
CA VAL A 253 -0.07 -17.22 19.09
C VAL A 253 0.52 -17.34 20.49
N SER A 254 1.54 -18.18 20.62
CA SER A 254 2.37 -18.33 21.81
C SER A 254 3.55 -17.36 21.81
N LYS A 255 4.24 -17.23 22.94
CA LYS A 255 5.51 -16.48 22.98
C LYS A 255 6.57 -17.11 22.08
N LYS A 256 6.55 -18.45 21.93
CA LYS A 256 7.50 -19.18 21.09
C LYS A 256 7.34 -18.78 19.63
N ASP A 257 6.10 -18.73 19.13
CA ASP A 257 5.80 -18.31 17.75
C ASP A 257 6.29 -16.87 17.49
N VAL A 258 6.15 -16.00 18.48
CA VAL A 258 6.66 -14.62 18.41
C VAL A 258 8.18 -14.59 18.35
N LEU A 259 8.89 -15.37 19.17
CA LEU A 259 10.35 -15.46 19.15
C LEU A 259 10.85 -16.01 17.81
N GLU A 260 10.24 -17.07 17.29
CA GLU A 260 10.56 -17.63 15.97
C GLU A 260 10.36 -16.58 14.87
N SER A 261 9.26 -15.82 14.91
CA SER A 261 9.05 -14.69 13.98
C SER A 261 10.13 -13.62 14.13
N ILE A 262 10.57 -13.27 15.34
CA ILE A 262 11.62 -12.27 15.53
C ILE A 262 12.94 -12.74 14.92
N HIS A 263 13.31 -14.01 15.11
CA HIS A 263 14.54 -14.58 14.55
C HIS A 263 14.53 -14.59 13.02
N GLU A 264 13.42 -14.98 12.40
CA GLU A 264 13.25 -14.94 10.96
C GLU A 264 13.37 -13.52 10.40
N LEU A 265 12.72 -12.54 11.05
CA LEU A 265 12.74 -11.15 10.62
C LEU A 265 14.13 -10.54 10.75
N LYS A 266 14.84 -10.76 11.87
CA LYS A 266 16.20 -10.23 12.06
C LYS A 266 17.19 -10.63 10.97
N ASN A 267 16.98 -11.77 10.32
CA ASN A 267 17.82 -12.24 9.22
C ASN A 267 17.52 -11.53 7.89
N ASN A 268 16.37 -10.88 7.76
CA ASN A 268 15.86 -10.34 6.49
C ASN A 268 15.60 -8.83 6.50
N ILE A 269 15.35 -8.22 7.67
CA ILE A 269 15.07 -6.79 7.81
C ILE A 269 16.00 -6.11 8.81
N GLU A 270 16.53 -4.93 8.46
CA GLU A 270 17.33 -4.12 9.38
C GLU A 270 16.42 -3.19 10.19
N VAL A 271 15.79 -3.73 11.24
CA VAL A 271 14.91 -2.95 12.12
C VAL A 271 15.52 -2.78 13.51
N LYS A 272 15.99 -1.56 13.79
CA LYS A 272 16.60 -1.17 15.08
C LYS A 272 15.58 -0.73 16.12
N ASN A 273 14.41 -0.28 15.67
CA ASN A 273 13.38 0.26 16.55
C ASN A 273 12.45 -0.87 17.04
N PRO A 274 12.30 -1.07 18.36
CA PRO A 274 11.41 -2.09 18.92
C PRO A 274 9.95 -2.00 18.45
N VAL A 275 9.46 -0.79 18.18
CA VAL A 275 8.08 -0.56 17.72
C VAL A 275 7.89 -1.12 16.30
N TYR A 276 8.79 -0.78 15.38
CA TYR A 276 8.74 -1.31 14.01
C TYR A 276 8.92 -2.82 13.99
N LEU A 277 9.79 -3.39 14.85
CA LEU A 277 9.96 -4.84 14.94
C LEU A 277 8.70 -5.51 15.47
N SER A 278 8.00 -4.89 16.42
CA SER A 278 6.74 -5.42 16.95
C SER A 278 5.64 -5.45 15.89
N ILE A 279 5.54 -4.39 15.08
CA ILE A 279 4.59 -4.32 13.96
C ILE A 279 4.93 -5.39 12.92
N ALA A 280 6.19 -5.48 12.50
CA ALA A 280 6.68 -6.49 11.58
C ALA A 280 6.40 -7.93 12.06
N CYS A 281 6.54 -8.20 13.36
CA CYS A 281 6.20 -9.52 13.91
C CYS A 281 4.71 -9.84 13.80
N VAL A 282 3.84 -8.87 14.10
CA VAL A 282 2.39 -9.02 13.94
C VAL A 282 2.06 -9.33 12.48
N GLU A 283 2.62 -8.57 11.55
CA GLU A 283 2.38 -8.73 10.12
C GLU A 283 2.89 -10.05 9.58
N ASN A 284 4.10 -10.47 9.97
CA ASN A 284 4.66 -11.77 9.59
C ASN A 284 3.78 -12.93 10.08
N LEU A 285 3.34 -12.88 11.34
CA LEU A 285 2.45 -13.89 11.90
C LEU A 285 1.08 -13.91 11.21
N ILE A 286 0.54 -12.75 10.80
CA ILE A 286 -0.68 -12.70 10.00
C ILE A 286 -0.44 -13.40 8.66
N MET A 287 0.60 -13.01 7.92
CA MET A 287 0.88 -13.54 6.59
C MET A 287 1.12 -15.05 6.58
N LYS A 288 1.79 -15.60 7.62
CA LYS A 288 1.93 -17.05 7.79
C LYS A 288 0.61 -17.82 7.89
N ASN A 289 -0.46 -17.14 8.26
CA ASN A 289 -1.79 -17.74 8.42
C ASN A 289 -2.76 -17.38 7.29
N VAL A 290 -2.30 -16.64 6.27
CA VAL A 290 -3.07 -16.37 5.06
C VAL A 290 -2.94 -17.58 4.13
N ARG A 291 -4.07 -18.22 3.78
CA ARG A 291 -4.10 -19.37 2.85
C ARG A 291 -4.29 -18.96 1.39
N GLY A 292 -4.68 -17.70 1.15
CA GLY A 292 -4.73 -17.06 -0.16
C GLY A 292 -3.47 -16.25 -0.45
N LYS A 293 -3.24 -15.86 -1.69
CA LYS A 293 -2.07 -15.03 -2.04
C LYS A 293 -2.24 -13.56 -1.72
N ILE A 294 -3.39 -13.09 -1.22
CA ILE A 294 -3.67 -11.66 -1.08
C ILE A 294 -4.07 -11.30 0.35
N LEU A 295 -3.38 -10.31 0.90
CA LEU A 295 -3.68 -9.68 2.18
C LEU A 295 -3.93 -8.19 1.98
N ILE A 296 -5.14 -7.74 2.31
CA ILE A 296 -5.52 -6.33 2.37
C ILE A 296 -5.08 -5.76 3.72
N MET A 297 -4.39 -4.62 3.66
CA MET A 297 -3.97 -3.85 4.82
C MET A 297 -4.56 -2.44 4.82
N GLY A 298 -4.78 -1.89 6.03
CA GLY A 298 -5.40 -0.58 6.24
C GLY A 298 -4.42 0.60 6.14
N GLN A 299 -3.21 0.37 5.65
CA GLN A 299 -2.12 1.34 5.61
C GLN A 299 -2.51 2.53 4.74
N GLY A 300 -2.02 3.72 5.11
CA GLY A 300 -2.41 4.99 4.50
C GLY A 300 -3.67 5.60 5.11
N ALA A 301 -4.54 4.85 5.78
CA ALA A 301 -5.74 5.44 6.38
C ALA A 301 -5.41 6.47 7.48
N ASP A 302 -4.33 6.24 8.24
CA ASP A 302 -3.89 7.16 9.29
C ASP A 302 -3.25 8.40 8.72
N GLU A 303 -2.36 8.23 7.76
CA GLU A 303 -1.70 9.31 7.05
C GLU A 303 -2.75 10.13 6.28
N LEU A 304 -3.47 9.55 5.34
CA LEU A 304 -4.37 10.31 4.46
C LEU A 304 -5.51 11.01 5.21
N TYR A 305 -6.07 10.40 6.26
CA TYR A 305 -7.29 10.89 6.90
C TYR A 305 -7.13 11.36 8.35
N GLY A 306 -5.89 11.59 8.81
CA GLY A 306 -5.64 12.26 10.08
C GLY A 306 -5.77 11.37 11.31
N GLY A 307 -5.22 10.16 11.28
CA GLY A 307 -5.41 9.15 12.32
C GLY A 307 -4.54 9.24 13.56
N TYR A 308 -3.32 9.76 13.43
CA TYR A 308 -2.37 9.78 14.52
C TYR A 308 -2.75 10.78 15.60
N ASP A 309 -2.60 10.37 16.86
CA ASP A 309 -2.91 11.23 18.01
C ASP A 309 -1.99 12.48 18.07
N LYS A 310 -0.84 12.46 17.40
CA LYS A 310 0.01 13.65 17.27
C LYS A 310 -0.61 14.75 16.40
N TYR A 311 -1.46 14.40 15.44
CA TYR A 311 -2.05 15.37 14.51
C TYR A 311 -2.98 16.36 15.19
N ARG A 312 -3.77 15.92 16.18
CA ARG A 312 -4.56 16.88 16.99
C ARG A 312 -3.65 17.74 17.89
N ARG A 313 -2.59 17.17 18.47
CA ARG A 313 -1.68 17.95 19.34
C ARG A 313 -0.94 19.02 18.55
N LEU A 314 -0.62 18.72 17.30
CA LEU A 314 0.07 19.57 16.35
C LEU A 314 -0.90 20.12 15.31
N TYR A 315 -2.15 20.43 15.69
CA TYR A 315 -3.21 20.78 14.75
C TYR A 315 -2.82 21.87 13.74
N ASP A 316 -2.11 22.91 14.21
CA ASP A 316 -1.69 24.03 13.37
C ASP A 316 -0.55 23.66 12.40
N ARG A 317 0.18 22.56 12.68
CA ARG A 317 1.24 22.01 11.83
C ARG A 317 0.87 20.66 11.22
N TYR A 318 -0.42 20.33 11.22
CA TYR A 318 -0.90 19.05 10.75
C TYR A 318 -0.52 18.79 9.28
N PRO A 319 -0.69 19.74 8.34
CA PRO A 319 -0.35 19.52 6.93
C PRO A 319 1.13 19.12 6.72
N GLU A 320 2.06 19.78 7.41
CA GLU A 320 3.50 19.51 7.29
C GLU A 320 3.86 18.15 7.90
N GLU A 321 3.35 17.87 9.11
CA GLU A 321 3.55 16.59 9.80
C GLU A 321 2.98 15.42 8.99
N ASN A 322 1.87 15.65 8.31
CA ASN A 322 1.22 14.65 7.48
C ASN A 322 2.07 14.23 6.29
N LEU A 323 2.65 15.20 5.57
CA LEU A 323 3.54 14.94 4.44
C LEU A 323 4.79 14.16 4.87
N VAL A 324 5.34 14.48 6.04
CA VAL A 324 6.47 13.74 6.62
C VAL A 324 6.09 12.29 6.90
N ASP A 325 4.92 12.04 7.51
CA ASP A 325 4.48 10.68 7.81
C ASP A 325 4.18 9.86 6.54
N ILE A 326 3.60 10.47 5.50
CA ILE A 326 3.42 9.82 4.19
C ILE A 326 4.78 9.41 3.62
N ALA A 327 5.79 10.29 3.70
CA ALA A 327 7.13 9.95 3.22
C ALA A 327 7.78 8.83 4.05
N LEU A 328 7.57 8.79 5.36
CA LEU A 328 8.06 7.74 6.25
C LEU A 328 7.34 6.40 6.01
N LEU A 329 6.04 6.42 5.73
CA LEU A 329 5.26 5.24 5.34
C LEU A 329 5.88 4.56 4.12
N TYR A 330 6.17 5.32 3.06
CA TYR A 330 6.78 4.78 1.84
C TYR A 330 8.24 4.35 2.01
N LYS A 331 9.04 5.11 2.76
CA LYS A 331 10.48 4.83 2.92
C LYS A 331 10.80 3.80 4.02
N GLY A 332 9.81 3.42 4.82
CA GLY A 332 10.01 2.57 6.00
C GLY A 332 9.03 1.42 6.01
N THR A 333 7.79 1.70 6.43
CA THR A 333 6.75 0.71 6.69
C THR A 333 6.47 -0.20 5.48
N ILE A 334 6.19 0.39 4.32
CA ILE A 334 5.86 -0.37 3.10
C ILE A 334 7.04 -1.23 2.62
N LEU A 335 8.28 -0.77 2.80
CA LEU A 335 9.47 -1.57 2.45
C LEU A 335 9.61 -2.80 3.34
N ILE A 336 9.36 -2.64 4.64
CA ILE A 336 9.40 -3.74 5.60
C ILE A 336 8.28 -4.74 5.27
N GLU A 337 7.07 -4.25 5.05
CA GLU A 337 5.91 -5.05 4.65
C GLU A 337 6.16 -5.83 3.36
N TYR A 338 6.74 -5.18 2.33
CA TYR A 338 7.12 -5.85 1.09
C TYR A 338 8.08 -7.03 1.34
N ILE A 339 9.12 -6.84 2.16
CA ILE A 339 10.05 -7.93 2.49
C ILE A 339 9.34 -9.07 3.22
N ILE A 340 8.48 -8.77 4.19
CA ILE A 340 7.70 -9.78 4.91
C ILE A 340 6.77 -10.53 3.95
N SER A 341 6.16 -9.82 3.00
CA SER A 341 5.27 -10.37 2.01
C SER A 341 5.97 -11.40 1.11
N GLU A 342 7.19 -11.08 0.67
CA GLU A 342 8.03 -11.97 -0.15
C GLU A 342 8.48 -13.21 0.62
N LEU A 343 8.74 -13.08 1.93
CA LEU A 343 9.08 -14.23 2.80
C LEU A 343 7.92 -15.23 2.93
N ASN A 344 6.68 -14.75 2.81
CA ASN A 344 5.47 -15.54 3.03
C ASN A 344 4.71 -15.89 1.74
N ASP A 345 5.21 -15.51 0.56
CA ASP A 345 4.50 -15.64 -0.73
C ASP A 345 3.09 -15.00 -0.70
N VAL A 346 2.98 -13.84 -0.04
CA VAL A 346 1.75 -13.05 0.07
C VAL A 346 1.91 -11.75 -0.70
N THR A 347 0.92 -11.39 -1.51
CA THR A 347 0.77 -10.07 -2.13
C THR A 347 -0.04 -9.17 -1.19
N ILE A 348 0.52 -8.03 -0.82
CA ILE A 348 -0.21 -7.04 -0.03
C ILE A 348 -0.95 -6.08 -0.96
N ALA A 349 -2.16 -5.69 -0.58
CA ALA A 349 -2.89 -4.61 -1.21
C ALA A 349 -3.26 -3.52 -0.18
N TYR A 350 -3.12 -2.25 -0.56
CA TYR A 350 -3.42 -1.10 0.29
C TYR A 350 -4.58 -0.27 -0.30
N PRO A 351 -5.86 -0.57 0.00
CA PRO A 351 -6.98 0.10 -0.66
C PRO A 351 -7.03 1.62 -0.47
N TYR A 352 -6.50 2.14 0.65
CA TYR A 352 -6.43 3.58 0.92
C TYR A 352 -5.32 4.28 0.15
N LEU A 353 -4.17 3.63 0.01
CA LEU A 353 -3.05 4.14 -0.76
C LEU A 353 -3.33 3.83 -2.23
N THR A 354 -4.04 4.71 -2.90
CA THR A 354 -4.24 4.67 -4.35
C THR A 354 -4.13 6.08 -4.89
N TYR A 355 -4.05 6.24 -6.21
CA TYR A 355 -4.08 7.57 -6.81
C TYR A 355 -5.29 8.36 -6.32
N LEU A 356 -6.48 7.79 -6.50
CA LEU A 356 -7.73 8.40 -6.10
C LEU A 356 -7.84 8.56 -4.58
N GLY A 357 -7.25 7.66 -3.80
CA GLY A 357 -7.16 7.80 -2.34
C GLY A 357 -6.35 9.02 -1.91
N LEU A 358 -5.19 9.24 -2.54
CA LEU A 358 -4.33 10.42 -2.32
C LEU A 358 -5.04 11.70 -2.78
N LEU A 359 -5.63 11.68 -3.97
CA LEU A 359 -6.39 12.83 -4.49
C LEU A 359 -7.54 13.19 -3.57
N HIS A 360 -8.39 12.20 -3.27
CA HIS A 360 -9.55 12.38 -2.41
C HIS A 360 -9.12 12.93 -1.06
N SER A 361 -8.08 12.37 -0.43
CA SER A 361 -7.50 12.91 0.79
C SER A 361 -7.18 14.40 0.68
N ASN A 362 -6.52 14.85 -0.38
CA ASN A 362 -6.19 16.26 -0.57
C ASN A 362 -7.43 17.15 -0.77
N THR A 363 -8.54 16.59 -1.27
CA THR A 363 -9.82 17.33 -1.37
C THR A 363 -10.59 17.42 -0.07
N VAL A 364 -10.29 16.58 0.93
CA VAL A 364 -10.99 16.56 2.22
C VAL A 364 -10.47 17.71 3.09
N PRO A 365 -11.30 18.69 3.48
CA PRO A 365 -10.92 19.74 4.42
C PRO A 365 -10.34 19.16 5.72
N ASN A 366 -9.30 19.79 6.26
CA ASN A 366 -8.62 19.32 7.47
C ASN A 366 -9.58 19.11 8.64
N ILE A 367 -10.62 19.94 8.79
CA ILE A 367 -11.65 19.80 9.83
C ILE A 367 -12.37 18.43 9.80
N PHE A 368 -12.47 17.79 8.63
CA PHE A 368 -13.05 16.44 8.49
C PHE A 368 -12.03 15.31 8.65
N LYS A 369 -10.75 15.63 8.81
CA LYS A 369 -9.69 14.70 9.19
C LYS A 369 -9.38 14.80 10.68
N VAL A 370 -9.17 16.02 11.17
CA VAL A 370 -8.93 16.37 12.57
C VAL A 370 -9.70 17.65 12.85
N SER A 371 -10.63 17.65 13.79
CA SER A 371 -11.51 18.81 14.00
C SER A 371 -10.95 19.85 14.97
N GLY A 372 -9.77 19.62 15.54
CA GLY A 372 -9.09 20.53 16.47
C GLY A 372 -8.22 19.81 17.50
N ARG A 373 -7.62 20.57 18.43
CA ARG A 373 -6.65 20.04 19.41
C ARG A 373 -7.23 19.01 20.38
N GLU A 374 -8.50 19.18 20.74
CA GLU A 374 -9.24 18.27 21.62
C GLU A 374 -9.92 17.10 20.90
N ASP A 375 -9.73 16.98 19.57
CA ASP A 375 -10.35 15.91 18.79
C ASP A 375 -9.71 14.54 19.07
N ARG A 376 -10.23 13.84 20.08
CA ARG A 376 -9.80 12.49 20.45
C ARG A 376 -10.31 11.41 19.48
N LEU A 377 -11.21 11.75 18.57
CA LEU A 377 -11.82 10.81 17.64
C LEU A 377 -11.06 10.80 16.31
N ARG A 378 -10.91 11.96 15.66
CA ARG A 378 -10.30 12.15 14.35
C ARG A 378 -10.97 11.32 13.25
N LYS A 379 -10.47 11.41 12.02
CA LYS A 379 -10.94 10.67 10.84
C LYS A 379 -12.44 10.83 10.60
N TRP A 380 -12.97 12.03 10.74
CA TRP A 380 -14.42 12.26 10.65
C TRP A 380 -15.02 11.80 9.31
N VAL A 381 -14.28 11.91 8.19
CA VAL A 381 -14.72 11.39 6.89
C VAL A 381 -14.87 9.86 6.88
N ILE A 382 -13.95 9.11 7.50
CA ILE A 382 -14.08 7.64 7.64
C ILE A 382 -15.22 7.28 8.57
N ARG A 383 -15.39 8.01 9.68
CA ARG A 383 -16.49 7.78 10.64
C ARG A 383 -17.84 8.06 9.99
N ARG A 384 -17.92 9.12 9.18
CA ARG A 384 -19.12 9.45 8.43
C ARG A 384 -19.41 8.39 7.35
N ALA A 385 -18.39 7.86 6.67
CA ALA A 385 -18.56 6.73 5.75
C ALA A 385 -19.14 5.50 6.45
N LEU A 386 -18.59 5.10 7.60
CA LEU A 386 -19.13 4.01 8.42
C LEU A 386 -20.59 4.26 8.83
N LYS A 387 -20.93 5.50 9.22
CA LYS A 387 -22.31 5.87 9.56
C LYS A 387 -23.25 5.73 8.36
N ILE A 388 -22.82 6.18 7.17
CA ILE A 388 -23.59 6.06 5.92
C ILE A 388 -23.84 4.59 5.57
N LEU A 389 -22.87 3.71 5.81
CA LEU A 389 -23.00 2.25 5.62
C LEU A 389 -23.86 1.57 6.70
N GLY A 390 -24.51 2.32 7.58
CA GLY A 390 -25.44 1.80 8.58
C GLY A 390 -24.78 1.03 9.73
N THR A 391 -23.49 1.29 10.01
CA THR A 391 -22.81 0.67 11.16
C THR A 391 -23.26 1.27 12.49
N SER A 392 -23.07 0.51 13.59
CA SER A 392 -23.44 0.96 14.93
C SER A 392 -22.66 2.21 15.38
N LYS A 393 -23.29 3.01 16.25
CA LYS A 393 -22.66 4.21 16.84
C LYS A 393 -21.43 3.86 17.66
N GLU A 394 -21.47 2.74 18.35
CA GLU A 394 -20.38 2.17 19.12
C GLU A 394 -19.12 2.00 18.25
N LEU A 395 -19.28 1.50 17.02
CA LEU A 395 -18.19 1.32 16.07
C LEU A 395 -17.68 2.64 15.49
N TYR A 396 -18.54 3.44 14.86
CA TYR A 396 -18.08 4.65 14.17
C TYR A 396 -17.67 5.77 15.14
N MET A 397 -18.02 5.69 16.43
CA MET A 397 -17.53 6.59 17.49
C MET A 397 -16.41 5.96 18.34
N LYS A 398 -15.96 4.74 18.02
CA LYS A 398 -14.87 4.05 18.72
C LYS A 398 -13.59 4.89 18.68
N ARG A 399 -12.94 5.07 19.83
CA ARG A 399 -11.62 5.73 19.89
C ARG A 399 -10.55 4.81 19.27
N LYS A 400 -9.69 5.38 18.43
CA LYS A 400 -8.56 4.63 17.85
C LYS A 400 -7.54 4.30 18.95
N ARG A 401 -7.05 3.06 18.96
CA ARG A 401 -5.90 2.60 19.74
C ARG A 401 -4.80 2.17 18.77
N ALA A 402 -3.54 2.34 19.16
CA ALA A 402 -2.40 1.95 18.33
C ALA A 402 -2.18 0.42 18.44
N ILE A 403 -2.05 -0.25 17.28
CA ILE A 403 -2.01 -1.72 17.13
C ILE A 403 -0.87 -2.37 17.92
N GLN A 404 0.27 -1.69 18.05
CA GLN A 404 1.46 -2.27 18.67
C GLN A 404 1.29 -2.62 20.16
N TYR A 405 0.31 -2.07 20.87
CA TYR A 405 0.14 -2.30 22.31
C TYR A 405 -0.99 -3.27 22.66
N SER A 406 -1.75 -3.73 21.67
CA SER A 406 -3.00 -4.47 21.89
C SER A 406 -2.89 -5.98 21.66
N THR A 407 -1.87 -6.43 20.92
CA THR A 407 -1.56 -7.85 20.68
C THR A 407 -0.81 -8.51 21.84
N GLY A 408 -0.07 -7.73 22.64
CA GLY A 408 0.86 -8.21 23.66
C GLY A 408 2.22 -8.66 23.12
N ILE A 409 2.43 -8.61 21.80
CA ILE A 409 3.68 -8.98 21.13
C ILE A 409 4.80 -7.99 21.46
N ASP A 410 4.49 -6.70 21.65
CA ASP A 410 5.49 -5.68 22.00
C ASP A 410 6.24 -5.99 23.30
N LYS A 411 5.57 -6.63 24.26
CA LYS A 411 6.19 -7.06 25.52
C LYS A 411 7.23 -8.14 25.29
N VAL A 412 6.94 -9.10 24.40
CA VAL A 412 7.87 -10.18 24.03
C VAL A 412 9.07 -9.60 23.27
N VAL A 413 8.82 -8.72 22.30
CA VAL A 413 9.88 -8.03 21.54
C VAL A 413 10.80 -7.20 22.45
N LYS A 414 10.24 -6.44 23.40
CA LYS A 414 11.04 -5.68 24.37
C LYS A 414 11.87 -6.60 25.27
N ALA A 415 11.29 -7.69 25.75
CA ALA A 415 12.02 -8.66 26.59
C ALA A 415 13.21 -9.27 25.83
N PHE A 416 12.98 -9.68 24.59
CA PHE A 416 13.98 -10.19 23.67
C PHE A 416 15.13 -9.18 23.42
N ILE A 417 14.80 -7.93 23.06
CA ILE A 417 15.81 -6.88 22.82
C ILE A 417 16.64 -6.59 24.09
N SER A 418 16.02 -6.69 25.27
CA SER A 418 16.71 -6.44 26.55
C SER A 418 17.59 -7.59 27.05
N GLY A 419 17.71 -8.71 26.32
CA GLY A 419 18.49 -9.88 26.73
C GLY A 419 17.93 -10.61 27.96
N LYS A 420 16.67 -10.34 28.33
CA LYS A 420 16.00 -10.94 29.49
C LYS A 420 15.40 -12.32 29.20
N GLU A 421 15.82 -12.97 28.11
CA GLU A 421 15.31 -14.29 27.68
C GLU A 421 15.44 -15.38 28.77
N ALA A 422 16.41 -15.26 29.68
CA ALA A 422 16.70 -16.25 30.71
C ALA A 422 15.75 -16.24 31.94
N LYS A 423 14.71 -15.40 31.95
CA LYS A 423 13.66 -15.44 32.98
C LYS A 423 12.33 -15.24 32.29
N TYR A 424 11.55 -16.29 32.01
CA TYR A 424 10.07 -16.35 31.96
C TYR A 424 9.51 -17.42 31.02
#